data_AF-A0A3D4JQE8-F1
#
_entry.id   AF-A0A3D4JQE8-F1
#
_cell.length_a   1.000
_cell.length_b   1.000
_cell.length_c   1.000
_cell.angle_alpha   90.00
_cell.angle_beta   90.00
_cell.angle_gamma   90.00
#
_symmetry.space_group_name_H-M   'P 1'
#
loop_
_entity.id
_entity.type
_entity.pdbx_description
1 polymer ?
#
loop_
_entity_poly.entity_id
_entity_poly.type
_entity_poly.pdbx_seq_one_letter_code
_entity_poly.pdbx_strand_id
1 'polypeptide(L)'
;MKITREEITVEILELLYDFQYVLEHQKSDIYFNDPTKLLLSKQIRFRRICSVFAYLNIQIKDLKHFYELEFINEFKDYEFAEEIAEMIESSIDGFYKIEDIKIENLKEILKSIIYFRKAYLNLVRGFFGGVRLMGIPSIEERVSEKIMFENIHDINLIVERINKTITYLLFPNTEDFDMGILINQYNFPTEDYRAIDKKEWEDYYNENGF
;
A
#
# COMPACT_ATOMS: atom_id res chain seq x y z
N MET A 1 10.77 -7.43 -19.56
CA MET A 1 10.55 -7.69 -18.11
C MET A 1 9.25 -7.00 -17.75
N LYS A 2 8.40 -7.63 -16.94
CA LYS A 2 7.12 -7.06 -16.52
C LYS A 2 7.13 -6.85 -15.00
N ILE A 3 6.42 -5.86 -14.53
CA ILE A 3 6.08 -5.69 -13.11
C ILE A 3 4.58 -5.84 -12.97
N THR A 4 4.14 -6.69 -12.05
CA THR A 4 2.71 -6.97 -11.94
C THR A 4 1.99 -5.85 -11.22
N ARG A 5 0.72 -5.68 -11.54
CA ARG A 5 -0.15 -4.73 -10.84
C ARG A 5 -0.28 -5.02 -9.34
N GLU A 6 -0.22 -6.29 -8.94
CA GLU A 6 -0.22 -6.70 -7.53
C GLU A 6 1.07 -6.25 -6.83
N GLU A 7 2.23 -6.40 -7.49
CA GLU A 7 3.51 -5.90 -6.95
C GLU A 7 3.47 -4.39 -6.74
N ILE A 8 2.94 -3.63 -7.70
CA ILE A 8 2.75 -2.19 -7.57
C ILE A 8 1.77 -1.85 -6.45
N THR A 9 0.65 -2.54 -6.34
CA THR A 9 -0.32 -2.31 -5.24
C THR A 9 0.33 -2.52 -3.88
N VAL A 10 1.12 -3.59 -3.71
CA VAL A 10 1.87 -3.81 -2.48
C VAL A 10 2.87 -2.68 -2.24
N GLU A 11 3.62 -2.26 -3.27
CA GLU A 11 4.55 -1.12 -3.17
C GLU A 11 3.85 0.16 -2.72
N ILE A 12 2.66 0.47 -3.25
CA ILE A 12 1.82 1.62 -2.89
C ILE A 12 1.38 1.53 -1.44
N LEU A 13 0.80 0.40 -1.02
CA LEU A 13 0.23 0.24 0.31
C LEU A 13 1.29 0.31 1.41
N GLU A 14 2.43 -0.34 1.18
CA GLU A 14 3.57 -0.24 2.09
C GLU A 14 4.13 1.19 2.16
N LEU A 15 4.22 1.90 1.04
CA LEU A 15 4.74 3.28 1.06
C LEU A 15 3.77 4.25 1.75
N LEU A 16 2.46 4.10 1.52
CA LEU A 16 1.42 4.85 2.23
C LEU A 16 1.47 4.61 3.74
N TYR A 17 1.80 3.39 4.13
CA TYR A 17 1.98 3.00 5.52
C TYR A 17 3.26 3.61 6.12
N ASP A 18 4.39 3.52 5.43
CA ASP A 18 5.66 4.10 5.87
C ASP A 18 5.55 5.62 6.05
N PHE A 19 4.84 6.29 5.14
CA PHE A 19 4.58 7.71 5.22
C PHE A 19 3.69 8.09 6.39
N GLN A 20 2.82 7.18 6.86
CA GLN A 20 2.04 7.44 8.07
C GLN A 20 2.95 7.69 9.29
N TYR A 21 3.98 6.87 9.49
CA TYR A 21 4.93 7.05 10.59
C TYR A 21 5.75 8.33 10.44
N VAL A 22 6.19 8.61 9.22
CA VAL A 22 7.02 9.79 8.92
C VAL A 22 6.21 11.08 9.10
N LEU A 23 4.94 11.09 8.70
CA LEU A 23 4.13 12.30 8.65
C LEU A 23 3.32 12.53 9.92
N GLU A 24 2.81 11.49 10.60
CA GLU A 24 1.98 11.68 11.81
C GLU A 24 2.81 11.87 13.09
N HIS A 25 4.08 11.44 13.12
CA HIS A 25 4.90 11.46 14.34
C HIS A 25 6.08 12.45 14.31
N GLN A 26 6.45 13.00 13.15
CA GLN A 26 7.57 13.92 13.00
C GLN A 26 7.18 15.12 12.13
N LYS A 27 6.89 16.30 12.74
CA LYS A 27 6.75 17.61 12.06
C LYS A 27 6.44 17.49 10.55
N SER A 28 5.25 16.97 10.24
CA SER A 28 4.77 16.49 8.93
C SER A 28 5.20 17.32 7.72
N ASP A 29 5.24 18.63 7.91
CA ASP A 29 5.43 19.60 6.84
C ASP A 29 6.86 19.56 6.27
N ILE A 30 7.86 19.07 7.02
CA ILE A 30 9.25 19.06 6.55
C ILE A 30 9.41 18.13 5.35
N TYR A 31 8.78 16.94 5.39
CA TYR A 31 8.88 15.96 4.32
C TYR A 31 7.95 16.30 3.14
N PHE A 32 6.78 16.90 3.40
CA PHE A 32 5.92 17.41 2.33
C PHE A 32 6.57 18.56 1.56
N ASN A 33 7.24 19.48 2.26
CA ASN A 33 7.91 20.62 1.64
C ASN A 33 9.26 20.25 1.01
N ASP A 34 9.90 19.18 1.49
CA ASP A 34 11.18 18.71 0.97
C ASP A 34 11.27 17.16 0.96
N PRO A 35 10.73 16.52 -0.10
CA PRO A 35 10.78 15.06 -0.29
C PRO A 35 12.19 14.47 -0.31
N THR A 36 13.23 15.28 -0.56
CA THR A 36 14.63 14.82 -0.61
C THR A 36 15.16 14.41 0.76
N LYS A 37 14.46 14.80 1.84
CA LYS A 37 14.76 14.39 3.22
C LYS A 37 14.26 12.98 3.57
N LEU A 38 13.46 12.35 2.71
CA LEU A 38 13.09 10.95 2.90
C LEU A 38 14.32 10.04 2.73
N LEU A 39 14.27 8.84 3.30
CA LEU A 39 15.25 7.80 2.96
C LEU A 39 15.26 7.53 1.45
N LEU A 40 16.41 7.20 0.90
CA LEU A 40 16.62 7.06 -0.54
C LEU A 40 15.75 5.93 -1.10
N SER A 41 15.59 4.82 -0.37
CA SER A 41 14.68 3.74 -0.74
C SER A 41 13.24 4.24 -0.95
N LYS A 42 12.74 5.07 -0.02
CA LYS A 42 11.39 5.66 -0.07
C LYS A 42 11.24 6.65 -1.21
N GLN A 43 12.28 7.45 -1.49
CA GLN A 43 12.30 8.34 -2.66
C GLN A 43 12.23 7.55 -3.97
N ILE A 44 13.01 6.46 -4.10
CA ILE A 44 12.99 5.59 -5.28
C ILE A 44 11.60 4.96 -5.47
N ARG A 45 11.03 4.38 -4.42
CA ARG A 45 9.67 3.81 -4.44
C ARG A 45 8.62 4.81 -4.86
N PHE A 46 8.65 6.02 -4.29
CA PHE A 46 7.72 7.07 -4.65
C PHE A 46 7.81 7.42 -6.15
N ARG A 47 9.03 7.58 -6.67
CA ARG A 47 9.25 7.83 -8.11
C ARG A 47 8.74 6.70 -8.99
N ARG A 48 8.97 5.43 -8.60
CA ARG A 48 8.43 4.26 -9.32
C ARG A 48 6.90 4.31 -9.41
N ILE A 49 6.23 4.60 -8.30
CA ILE A 49 4.77 4.74 -8.25
C ILE A 49 4.30 5.89 -9.15
N CYS A 50 4.95 7.06 -9.08
CA CYS A 50 4.64 8.17 -9.97
C CYS A 50 4.79 7.80 -11.45
N SER A 51 5.84 7.06 -11.84
CA SER A 51 6.02 6.57 -13.20
C SER A 51 4.90 5.64 -13.65
N VAL A 52 4.43 4.75 -12.76
CA VAL A 52 3.31 3.85 -13.05
C VAL A 52 2.00 4.62 -13.25
N PHE A 53 1.69 5.60 -12.40
CA PHE A 53 0.48 6.41 -12.60
C PHE A 53 0.59 7.34 -13.81
N ALA A 54 1.78 7.86 -14.12
CA ALA A 54 2.01 8.63 -15.32
C ALA A 54 1.76 7.80 -16.61
N TYR A 55 2.12 6.51 -16.60
CA TYR A 55 1.75 5.57 -17.68
C TYR A 55 0.23 5.46 -17.88
N LEU A 56 -0.54 5.58 -16.79
CA LEU A 56 -2.00 5.58 -16.80
C LEU A 56 -2.61 6.98 -17.02
N ASN A 57 -1.79 7.97 -17.37
CA ASN A 57 -2.21 9.37 -17.52
C ASN A 57 -2.82 9.97 -16.23
N ILE A 58 -2.38 9.49 -15.07
CA ILE A 58 -2.78 9.99 -13.75
C ILE A 58 -1.57 10.70 -13.15
N GLN A 59 -1.72 11.98 -12.79
CA GLN A 59 -0.61 12.75 -12.24
C GLN A 59 -0.58 12.66 -10.71
N ILE A 60 0.52 12.18 -10.14
CA ILE A 60 0.85 12.38 -8.73
C ILE A 60 1.74 13.61 -8.61
N LYS A 61 1.18 14.72 -8.09
CA LYS A 61 1.87 16.02 -8.02
C LYS A 61 3.00 16.05 -7.01
N ASP A 62 2.76 15.51 -5.82
CA ASP A 62 3.70 15.50 -4.71
C ASP A 62 3.34 14.41 -3.68
N LEU A 63 4.13 14.33 -2.60
CA LEU A 63 3.94 13.38 -1.52
C LEU A 63 2.60 13.53 -0.79
N LYS A 64 2.10 14.76 -0.65
CA LYS A 64 0.82 15.02 0.04
C LYS A 64 -0.33 14.52 -0.82
N HIS A 65 -0.31 14.87 -2.11
CA HIS A 65 -1.26 14.40 -3.12
C HIS A 65 -1.33 12.87 -3.17
N PHE A 66 -0.19 12.19 -2.99
CA PHE A 66 -0.12 10.73 -2.85
C PHE A 66 -0.65 10.24 -1.50
N TYR A 67 -0.15 10.78 -0.39
CA TYR A 67 -0.49 10.33 0.96
C TYR A 67 -1.98 10.46 1.30
N GLU A 68 -2.59 11.56 0.86
CA GLU A 68 -4.02 11.87 1.03
C GLU A 68 -4.90 11.23 -0.06
N LEU A 69 -4.29 10.48 -0.99
CA LEU A 69 -4.94 9.80 -2.12
C LEU A 69 -5.72 10.76 -3.04
N GLU A 70 -5.30 12.03 -3.10
CA GLU A 70 -5.97 13.06 -3.91
C GLU A 70 -5.88 12.77 -5.42
N PHE A 71 -4.84 12.04 -5.85
CA PHE A 71 -4.64 11.63 -7.25
C PHE A 71 -5.78 10.76 -7.79
N ILE A 72 -6.59 10.11 -6.94
CA ILE A 72 -7.78 9.34 -7.36
C ILE A 72 -8.79 10.24 -8.10
N ASN A 73 -8.79 11.56 -7.82
CA ASN A 73 -9.65 12.51 -8.53
C ASN A 73 -9.30 12.66 -10.02
N GLU A 74 -8.08 12.30 -10.43
CA GLU A 74 -7.62 12.40 -11.81
C GLU A 74 -8.10 11.25 -12.71
N PHE A 75 -8.80 10.27 -12.15
CA PHE A 75 -9.38 9.11 -12.83
C PHE A 75 -10.60 9.48 -13.71
N LYS A 76 -10.53 10.57 -14.51
CA LYS A 76 -11.71 11.12 -15.23
C LYS A 76 -12.24 10.20 -16.34
N ASP A 77 -11.33 9.49 -17.02
CA ASP A 77 -11.64 8.52 -18.08
C ASP A 77 -11.38 7.08 -17.64
N TYR A 78 -11.24 6.87 -16.32
CA TYR A 78 -10.95 5.58 -15.73
C TYR A 78 -12.27 4.84 -15.46
N GLU A 79 -12.73 4.11 -16.47
CA GLU A 79 -13.91 3.26 -16.34
C GLU A 79 -13.54 1.97 -15.60
N PHE A 80 -14.17 1.74 -14.46
CA PHE A 80 -14.11 0.45 -13.80
C PHE A 80 -14.95 -0.54 -14.61
N ALA A 81 -14.35 -1.64 -15.04
CA ALA A 81 -15.06 -2.71 -15.73
C ALA A 81 -16.19 -3.28 -14.84
N GLU A 82 -17.32 -3.72 -15.42
CA GLU A 82 -18.46 -4.26 -14.66
C GLU A 82 -18.05 -5.46 -13.79
N GLU A 83 -17.09 -6.25 -14.27
CA GLU A 83 -16.47 -7.37 -13.56
C GLU A 83 -15.80 -6.96 -12.24
N ILE A 84 -15.45 -5.68 -12.09
CA ILE A 84 -14.83 -5.13 -10.87
C ILE A 84 -15.87 -4.91 -9.79
N ALA A 85 -17.10 -4.51 -10.14
CA ALA A 85 -18.17 -4.38 -9.17
C ALA A 85 -18.55 -5.74 -8.57
N GLU A 86 -18.67 -6.77 -9.42
CA GLU A 86 -18.88 -8.16 -8.99
C GLU A 86 -17.71 -8.69 -8.13
N MET A 87 -16.47 -8.33 -8.48
CA MET A 87 -15.30 -8.72 -7.70
C MET A 87 -15.23 -8.03 -6.34
N ILE A 88 -15.63 -6.75 -6.25
CA ILE A 88 -15.72 -6.03 -4.98
C ILE A 88 -16.78 -6.69 -4.08
N GLU A 89 -17.94 -7.05 -4.62
CA GLU A 89 -19.00 -7.73 -3.88
C GLU A 89 -18.51 -9.05 -3.28
N SER A 90 -17.93 -9.92 -4.10
CA SER A 90 -17.41 -11.22 -3.63
C SER A 90 -16.24 -11.09 -2.64
N SER A 91 -15.52 -9.96 -2.64
CA SER A 91 -14.39 -9.71 -1.75
C SER A 91 -14.79 -9.05 -0.41
N ILE A 92 -15.93 -8.33 -0.38
CA ILE A 92 -16.44 -7.55 0.76
C ILE A 92 -17.76 -8.13 1.29
N ASP A 93 -18.09 -9.35 0.86
CA ASP A 93 -19.39 -10.01 1.05
C ASP A 93 -19.93 -9.86 2.48
N GLY A 94 -21.09 -9.19 2.61
CA GLY A 94 -21.77 -8.91 3.88
C GLY A 94 -21.80 -7.45 4.36
N PHE A 95 -21.02 -6.52 3.77
CA PHE A 95 -21.02 -5.10 4.20
C PHE A 95 -21.76 -4.14 3.26
N TYR A 96 -21.85 -4.44 1.97
CA TYR A 96 -22.50 -3.60 0.94
C TYR A 96 -23.14 -4.47 -0.15
N LYS A 97 -24.28 -4.07 -0.71
CA LYS A 97 -24.87 -4.70 -1.90
C LYS A 97 -24.38 -4.02 -3.18
N ILE A 98 -24.26 -4.74 -4.31
CA ILE A 98 -23.96 -4.13 -5.64
C ILE A 98 -24.91 -2.97 -5.94
N GLU A 99 -26.18 -3.11 -5.57
CA GLU A 99 -27.24 -2.11 -5.75
C GLU A 99 -26.89 -0.76 -5.10
N ASP A 100 -26.10 -0.78 -4.01
CA ASP A 100 -25.65 0.39 -3.26
C ASP A 100 -24.29 0.92 -3.78
N ILE A 101 -23.51 0.05 -4.43
CA ILE A 101 -22.23 0.37 -5.07
C ILE A 101 -22.50 0.81 -6.50
N LYS A 102 -22.90 2.07 -6.65
CA LYS A 102 -22.90 2.67 -7.99
C LYS A 102 -21.46 2.80 -8.50
N ILE A 103 -21.24 2.55 -9.79
CA ILE A 103 -19.93 2.70 -10.45
C ILE A 103 -19.33 4.10 -10.19
N GLU A 104 -20.17 5.13 -10.10
CA GLU A 104 -19.80 6.51 -9.75
C GLU A 104 -19.16 6.65 -8.34
N ASN A 105 -19.43 5.72 -7.42
CA ASN A 105 -18.94 5.74 -6.04
C ASN A 105 -17.64 4.93 -5.83
N LEU A 106 -17.14 4.23 -6.86
CA LEU A 106 -15.99 3.34 -6.74
C LEU A 106 -14.70 4.05 -6.29
N LYS A 107 -14.56 5.34 -6.57
CA LYS A 107 -13.44 6.17 -6.09
C LYS A 107 -13.44 6.34 -4.57
N GLU A 108 -14.61 6.63 -3.99
CA GLU A 108 -14.78 6.78 -2.54
C GLU A 108 -14.65 5.44 -1.82
N ILE A 109 -15.08 4.35 -2.47
CA ILE A 109 -14.89 2.98 -1.99
C ILE A 109 -13.41 2.62 -1.97
N LEU A 110 -12.67 2.86 -3.07
CA LEU A 110 -11.22 2.65 -3.13
C LEU A 110 -10.50 3.42 -2.03
N LYS A 111 -10.84 4.71 -1.87
CA LYS A 111 -10.29 5.55 -0.80
C LYS A 111 -10.58 4.95 0.58
N SER A 112 -11.81 4.53 0.84
CA SER A 112 -12.23 3.93 2.11
C SER A 112 -11.53 2.59 2.41
N ILE A 113 -11.40 1.71 1.41
CA ILE A 113 -10.73 0.42 1.53
C ILE A 113 -9.23 0.63 1.82
N ILE A 114 -8.57 1.57 1.12
CA ILE A 114 -7.17 1.91 1.38
C ILE A 114 -7.01 2.46 2.81
N TYR A 115 -7.89 3.36 3.26
CA TYR A 115 -7.86 3.85 4.65
C TYR A 115 -8.06 2.74 5.68
N PHE A 116 -9.03 1.85 5.47
CA PHE A 116 -9.24 0.70 6.33
C PHE A 116 -7.99 -0.18 6.41
N ARG A 117 -7.36 -0.46 5.26
CA ARG A 117 -6.13 -1.25 5.19
C ARG A 117 -4.98 -0.59 5.96
N LYS A 118 -4.81 0.74 5.85
CA LYS A 118 -3.84 1.51 6.64
C LYS A 118 -4.12 1.36 8.14
N ALA A 119 -5.37 1.54 8.58
CA ALA A 119 -5.76 1.40 9.98
C ALA A 119 -5.50 -0.01 10.53
N TYR A 120 -5.82 -1.04 9.75
CA TYR A 120 -5.55 -2.42 10.09
C TYR A 120 -4.03 -2.71 10.25
N LEU A 121 -3.18 -2.21 9.34
CA LEU A 121 -1.72 -2.39 9.44
C LEU A 121 -1.16 -1.79 10.75
N ASN A 122 -1.73 -0.68 11.22
CA ASN A 122 -1.37 -0.09 12.51
C ASN A 122 -1.74 -1.00 13.69
N LEU A 123 -2.95 -1.56 13.68
CA LEU A 123 -3.40 -2.47 14.74
C LEU A 123 -2.49 -3.69 14.85
N VAL A 124 -2.15 -4.31 13.73
CA VAL A 124 -1.26 -5.48 13.68
C VAL A 124 0.12 -5.15 14.23
N ARG A 125 0.76 -4.06 13.79
CA ARG A 125 2.10 -3.70 14.27
C ARG A 125 2.12 -3.28 15.74
N GLY A 126 1.09 -2.58 16.22
CA GLY A 126 0.95 -2.29 17.66
C GLY A 126 0.86 -3.57 18.49
N PHE A 127 0.16 -4.58 17.97
CA PHE A 127 -0.01 -5.86 18.64
C PHE A 127 1.26 -6.73 18.61
N PHE A 128 1.83 -7.02 17.43
CA PHE A 128 3.03 -7.87 17.29
C PHE A 128 4.33 -7.16 17.68
N GLY A 129 4.37 -5.83 17.64
CA GLY A 129 5.50 -5.05 18.15
C GLY A 129 5.65 -5.18 19.67
N GLY A 130 4.54 -5.35 20.41
CA GLY A 130 4.55 -5.59 21.85
C GLY A 130 4.98 -7.01 22.23
N VAL A 131 4.57 -8.02 21.46
CA VAL A 131 4.88 -9.44 21.72
C VAL A 131 6.38 -9.76 21.55
N ARG A 132 7.09 -9.07 20.64
CA ARG A 132 8.55 -9.26 20.45
C ARG A 132 9.41 -8.88 21.66
N LEU A 133 8.88 -8.13 22.63
CA LEU A 133 9.63 -7.65 23.79
C LEU A 133 9.55 -8.56 25.02
N MET A 134 8.71 -9.61 25.03
CA MET A 134 8.40 -10.37 26.24
C MET A 134 8.64 -11.89 26.12
N GLY A 135 9.90 -12.32 26.01
CA GLY A 135 10.33 -13.69 26.41
C GLY A 135 9.56 -14.90 25.84
N ILE A 136 9.77 -16.10 26.42
CA ILE A 136 9.08 -17.33 25.99
C ILE A 136 7.66 -17.36 26.58
N PRO A 137 6.62 -17.46 25.75
CA PRO A 137 5.23 -17.43 26.22
C PRO A 137 4.85 -18.66 27.04
N SER A 138 3.99 -18.44 28.03
CA SER A 138 3.30 -19.46 28.82
C SER A 138 2.43 -20.38 27.94
N ILE A 139 1.97 -21.51 28.48
CA ILE A 139 1.13 -22.48 27.75
C ILE A 139 -0.24 -21.88 27.40
N GLU A 140 -0.79 -21.03 28.25
CA GLU A 140 -2.05 -20.29 28.01
C GLU A 140 -1.86 -19.26 26.88
N GLU A 141 -0.72 -18.57 26.85
CA GLU A 141 -0.36 -17.71 25.71
C GLU A 141 -0.15 -18.51 24.43
N ARG A 142 0.38 -19.74 24.47
CA ARG A 142 0.51 -20.61 23.28
C ARG A 142 -0.81 -21.13 22.72
N VAL A 143 -1.81 -21.37 23.57
CA VAL A 143 -3.17 -21.72 23.14
C VAL A 143 -3.89 -20.49 22.58
N SER A 144 -3.71 -19.33 23.21
CA SER A 144 -4.13 -18.02 22.69
C SER A 144 -3.43 -17.71 21.36
N GLU A 145 -2.15 -18.05 21.21
CA GLU A 145 -1.37 -17.96 19.98
C GLU A 145 -1.92 -18.87 18.89
N LYS A 146 -2.34 -20.11 19.19
CA LYS A 146 -2.94 -20.99 18.17
C LYS A 146 -4.26 -20.43 17.63
N ILE A 147 -5.13 -19.97 18.54
CA ILE A 147 -6.37 -19.27 18.17
C ILE A 147 -6.05 -17.97 17.43
N MET A 148 -4.98 -17.28 17.82
CA MET A 148 -4.47 -16.12 17.09
C MET A 148 -3.88 -16.47 15.73
N PHE A 149 -3.17 -17.59 15.55
CA PHE A 149 -2.59 -18.00 14.28
C PHE A 149 -3.69 -18.37 13.30
N GLU A 150 -4.75 -19.00 13.77
CA GLU A 150 -5.99 -19.24 13.01
C GLU A 150 -6.65 -17.89 12.66
N ASN A 151 -6.80 -16.97 13.62
CA ASN A 151 -7.31 -15.62 13.34
C ASN A 151 -6.40 -14.80 12.41
N ILE A 152 -5.07 -14.90 12.52
CA ILE A 152 -4.07 -14.23 11.67
C ILE A 152 -4.13 -14.83 10.26
N HIS A 153 -4.36 -16.14 10.14
CA HIS A 153 -4.55 -16.79 8.85
C HIS A 153 -5.81 -16.26 8.16
N ASP A 154 -6.94 -16.22 8.86
CA ASP A 154 -8.19 -15.68 8.33
C ASP A 154 -8.07 -14.19 7.98
N ILE A 155 -7.38 -13.44 8.84
CA ILE A 155 -7.07 -12.05 8.61
C ILE A 155 -6.12 -11.87 7.41
N ASN A 156 -5.12 -12.73 7.22
CA ASN A 156 -4.22 -12.69 6.07
C ASN A 156 -4.98 -12.99 4.78
N LEU A 157 -5.96 -13.90 4.80
CA LEU A 157 -6.85 -14.16 3.68
C LEU A 157 -7.72 -12.93 3.38
N ILE A 158 -8.27 -12.26 4.39
CA ILE A 158 -9.02 -11.00 4.23
C ILE A 158 -8.11 -9.91 3.65
N VAL A 159 -6.88 -9.79 4.13
CA VAL A 159 -5.88 -8.85 3.62
C VAL A 159 -5.51 -9.13 2.17
N GLU A 160 -5.33 -10.40 1.81
CA GLU A 160 -5.05 -10.79 0.43
C GLU A 160 -6.22 -10.44 -0.49
N ARG A 161 -7.46 -10.69 -0.04
CA ARG A 161 -8.68 -10.28 -0.77
C ARG A 161 -8.75 -8.77 -0.93
N ILE A 162 -8.54 -8.00 0.14
CA ILE A 162 -8.50 -6.54 0.10
C ILE A 162 -7.42 -6.03 -0.86
N ASN A 163 -6.21 -6.60 -0.81
CA ASN A 163 -5.12 -6.20 -1.72
C ASN A 163 -5.48 -6.49 -3.18
N LYS A 164 -6.14 -7.62 -3.47
CA LYS A 164 -6.69 -7.90 -4.80
C LYS A 164 -7.71 -6.83 -5.18
N THR A 165 -8.71 -6.56 -4.33
CA THR A 165 -9.72 -5.52 -4.60
C THR A 165 -9.09 -4.16 -4.89
N ILE A 166 -8.11 -3.73 -4.08
CA ILE A 166 -7.38 -2.47 -4.32
C ILE A 166 -6.64 -2.52 -5.66
N THR A 167 -6.01 -3.65 -6.01
CA THR A 167 -5.32 -3.83 -7.29
C THR A 167 -6.27 -3.66 -8.46
N TYR A 168 -7.43 -4.31 -8.43
CA TYR A 168 -8.43 -4.19 -9.50
C TYR A 168 -9.02 -2.78 -9.59
N LEU A 169 -9.18 -2.10 -8.45
CA LEU A 169 -9.64 -0.72 -8.43
C LEU A 169 -8.58 0.28 -8.95
N LEU A 170 -7.31 0.07 -8.61
CA LEU A 170 -6.22 0.92 -9.12
C LEU A 170 -5.89 0.63 -10.58
N PHE A 171 -6.11 -0.61 -11.03
CA PHE A 171 -5.68 -1.14 -12.33
C PHE A 171 -6.77 -2.00 -13.03
N PRO A 172 -7.98 -1.47 -13.26
CA PRO A 172 -9.14 -2.14 -13.86
C PRO A 172 -8.85 -2.74 -15.23
N ASN A 173 -8.21 -1.96 -16.10
CA ASN A 173 -8.00 -2.29 -17.51
C ASN A 173 -6.50 -2.50 -17.83
N THR A 174 -5.70 -2.81 -16.81
CA THR A 174 -4.26 -3.02 -16.95
C THR A 174 -3.91 -4.43 -16.48
N GLU A 175 -3.21 -5.19 -17.33
CA GLU A 175 -2.65 -6.49 -16.95
C GLU A 175 -1.39 -6.28 -16.10
N ASP A 176 -0.24 -6.17 -16.76
CA ASP A 176 1.06 -5.91 -16.15
C ASP A 176 1.73 -4.73 -16.87
N PHE A 177 2.63 -4.05 -16.17
CA PHE A 177 3.35 -2.93 -16.75
C PHE A 177 4.62 -3.41 -17.47
N ASP A 178 4.78 -2.95 -18.71
CA ASP A 178 6.01 -3.17 -19.46
C ASP A 178 7.13 -2.27 -18.90
N MET A 179 8.15 -2.88 -18.30
CA MET A 179 9.28 -2.17 -17.72
C MET A 179 10.05 -1.35 -18.77
N GLY A 180 10.12 -1.81 -20.02
CA GLY A 180 10.76 -1.07 -21.09
C GLY A 180 10.03 0.23 -21.40
N ILE A 181 8.69 0.21 -21.40
CA ILE A 181 7.89 1.43 -21.56
C ILE A 181 8.09 2.36 -20.36
N LEU A 182 7.95 1.83 -19.14
CA LEU A 182 8.10 2.60 -17.91
C LEU A 182 9.48 3.31 -17.82
N ILE A 183 10.57 2.59 -18.14
CA ILE A 183 11.93 3.14 -18.09
C ILE A 183 12.13 4.19 -19.18
N ASN A 184 11.75 3.88 -20.43
CA ASN A 184 12.09 4.72 -21.58
C ASN A 184 11.20 5.96 -21.72
N GLN A 185 9.96 5.92 -21.21
CA GLN A 185 8.96 6.97 -21.43
C GLN A 185 8.52 7.67 -20.14
N TYR A 186 8.64 7.02 -18.98
CA TYR A 186 8.08 7.51 -17.72
C TYR A 186 9.12 7.64 -16.59
N ASN A 187 10.41 7.63 -16.93
CA ASN A 187 11.53 7.81 -15.98
C ASN A 187 11.51 6.82 -14.80
N PHE A 188 11.07 5.59 -15.04
CA PHE A 188 10.99 4.58 -13.99
C PHE A 188 12.37 4.22 -13.44
N PRO A 189 12.61 4.38 -12.11
CA PRO A 189 13.87 4.01 -11.48
C PRO A 189 14.17 2.51 -11.56
N THR A 190 15.41 2.15 -11.89
CA THR A 190 15.89 0.76 -11.97
C THR A 190 16.70 0.33 -10.77
N GLU A 191 16.99 1.24 -9.85
CA GLU A 191 17.70 0.97 -8.60
C GLU A 191 16.94 -0.06 -7.75
N ASP A 192 17.67 -1.02 -7.17
CA ASP A 192 17.10 -2.00 -6.24
C ASP A 192 16.81 -1.34 -4.88
N TYR A 193 15.62 -0.75 -4.79
CA TYR A 193 15.17 -0.07 -3.60
C TYR A 193 15.08 -1.00 -2.38
N ARG A 194 14.91 -2.33 -2.57
CA ARG A 194 14.82 -3.28 -1.46
C ARG A 194 16.20 -3.54 -0.85
N ALA A 195 17.22 -3.65 -1.70
CA ALA A 195 18.60 -3.73 -1.23
C ALA A 195 19.03 -2.44 -0.51
N ILE A 196 18.61 -1.27 -1.03
CA ILE A 196 18.87 0.03 -0.41
C ILE A 196 18.16 0.13 0.96
N ASP A 197 16.87 -0.22 1.04
CA ASP A 197 16.10 -0.20 2.28
C ASP A 197 16.74 -1.09 3.35
N LYS A 198 17.16 -2.32 2.97
CA LYS A 198 17.87 -3.23 3.88
C LYS A 198 19.13 -2.59 4.45
N LYS A 199 19.92 -1.92 3.60
CA LYS A 199 21.13 -1.24 4.01
C LYS A 199 20.83 -0.07 4.94
N GLU A 200 19.84 0.75 4.63
CA GLU A 200 19.42 1.89 5.47
C GLU A 200 18.98 1.42 6.87
N TRP A 201 18.30 0.28 6.95
CA TRP A 201 17.95 -0.35 8.23
C TRP A 201 19.18 -0.86 8.99
N GLU A 202 20.11 -1.53 8.31
CA GLU A 202 21.37 -2.01 8.92
C GLU A 202 22.19 -0.85 9.46
N ASP A 203 22.34 0.24 8.68
CA ASP A 203 23.04 1.46 9.08
C ASP A 203 22.37 2.08 10.31
N TYR A 204 21.04 2.17 10.35
CA TYR A 204 20.29 2.65 11.51
C TYR A 204 20.56 1.81 12.78
N TYR A 205 20.53 0.48 12.68
CA TYR A 205 20.79 -0.38 13.85
C TYR A 205 22.24 -0.28 14.33
N ASN A 206 23.21 -0.23 13.41
CA ASN A 206 24.63 -0.06 13.72
C ASN A 206 24.91 1.29 14.40
N GLU A 207 24.28 2.37 13.94
CA GLU A 207 24.44 3.72 14.52
C GLU A 207 23.81 3.85 15.91
N ASN A 208 22.75 3.09 16.19
CA ASN A 208 22.00 3.16 17.45
C ASN A 208 22.33 2.03 18.45
N GLY A 209 23.27 1.14 18.12
CA GLY A 209 23.85 0.16 19.05
C GLY A 209 22.91 -0.97 19.47
N PHE A 210 22.01 -1.40 18.59
CA PHE A 210 21.10 -2.54 18.79
C PHE A 210 21.61 -3.83 18.13
#